data_AF-A0A7J4SAV4-F1
#
_entry.id   AF-A0A7J4SAV4-F1
#
_cell.length_a   1.000
_cell.length_b   1.000
_cell.length_c   1.000
_cell.angle_alpha   90.00
_cell.angle_beta   90.00
_cell.angle_gamma   90.00
#
_symmetry.space_group_name_H-M   'P 1'
#
loop_
_entity.id
_entity.type
_entity.pdbx_description
1 polymer ?
#
loop_
_entity_poly.entity_id
_entity_poly.type
_entity_poly.pdbx_seq_one_letter_code
_entity_poly.pdbx_strand_id
1 'polypeptide(L)'
;MLAAVAQFDVAVGEHFRYRSQLATRVAVRALEGIVELHPGRVTVVRLGIAGPAVARGATGSTRKILQRASGALVATMDVPGLVAARHLGLRPRIEFGVLPAVIEAAERGASVVLLIPEERAAEAIQAIEAANARREDKIPYESLALA
;
A
#
# COMPACT_ATOMS: atom_id res chain seq x y z
N MET A 1 20.79 12.16 5.18
CA MET A 1 20.81 11.40 6.46
C MET A 1 20.32 12.28 7.62
N LEU A 2 19.00 12.32 7.88
CA LEU A 2 18.44 12.98 9.08
C LEU A 2 18.21 11.91 10.15
N ALA A 3 18.95 11.99 11.26
CA ALA A 3 18.72 11.19 12.45
C ALA A 3 17.99 12.05 13.49
N ALA A 4 16.84 11.59 13.98
CA ALA A 4 16.18 12.20 15.13
C ALA A 4 16.52 11.37 16.38
N VAL A 5 17.20 11.99 17.35
CA VAL A 5 17.47 11.41 18.67
C VAL A 5 16.39 11.91 19.61
N ALA A 6 15.61 10.99 20.20
CA ALA A 6 14.68 11.28 21.26
C ALA A 6 15.01 10.40 22.46
N GLN A 7 15.17 11.02 23.62
CA GLN A 7 15.56 10.39 24.88
C GLN A 7 14.37 10.45 25.84
N PHE A 8 13.85 9.31 26.26
CA PHE A 8 12.83 9.22 27.30
C PHE A 8 13.02 7.95 28.13
N ASP A 9 13.11 8.14 29.45
CA ASP A 9 13.10 7.08 30.46
C ASP A 9 11.79 6.29 30.44
N VAL A 10 11.85 4.99 30.78
CA VAL A 10 11.05 4.36 31.86
C VAL A 10 11.39 2.87 32.03
N ALA A 11 11.75 2.54 33.28
CA ALA A 11 11.58 1.35 34.13
C ALA A 11 11.42 -0.10 33.55
N VAL A 12 12.18 -0.97 34.21
CA VAL A 12 12.53 -2.40 33.98
C VAL A 12 11.39 -3.40 34.24
N GLY A 13 11.35 -4.50 33.47
CA GLY A 13 10.67 -5.76 33.84
C GLY A 13 10.90 -6.90 32.84
N GLU A 14 11.66 -7.91 33.24
CA GLU A 14 12.14 -9.05 32.43
C GLU A 14 11.08 -10.07 31.96
N HIS A 15 11.53 -10.92 31.02
CA HIS A 15 10.96 -12.19 30.52
C HIS A 15 9.98 -12.16 29.33
N PHE A 16 10.55 -12.21 28.12
CA PHE A 16 9.85 -12.39 26.84
C PHE A 16 9.69 -13.89 26.49
N ARG A 17 8.47 -14.42 26.59
CA ARG A 17 7.97 -15.56 25.79
C ARG A 17 6.47 -15.36 25.56
N TYR A 18 6.03 -15.25 24.30
CA TYR A 18 4.60 -15.36 24.00
C TYR A 18 4.33 -16.16 22.72
N ARG A 19 3.74 -17.34 22.89
CA ARG A 19 2.93 -18.04 21.88
C ARG A 19 1.64 -17.24 21.69
N SER A 20 1.37 -16.74 20.50
CA SER A 20 0.13 -16.01 20.18
C SER A 20 -0.86 -16.92 19.43
N GLN A 21 -1.81 -17.50 20.16
CA GLN A 21 -3.16 -17.76 19.66
C GLN A 21 -4.07 -16.68 20.27
N LEU A 22 -4.91 -16.07 19.43
CA LEU A 22 -5.90 -15.01 19.65
C LEU A 22 -5.43 -13.57 19.34
N ALA A 23 -6.28 -12.90 18.56
CA ALA A 23 -6.06 -11.60 17.94
C ALA A 23 -6.01 -10.48 18.99
N THR A 24 -4.84 -10.26 19.57
CA THR A 24 -4.54 -9.06 20.34
C THR A 24 -3.76 -8.11 19.45
N ARG A 25 -4.26 -6.89 19.23
CA ARG A 25 -3.47 -5.82 18.59
C ARG A 25 -2.30 -5.51 19.52
N VAL A 26 -1.11 -6.03 19.20
CA VAL A 26 0.13 -5.71 19.90
C VAL A 26 0.67 -4.42 19.32
N ALA A 27 0.60 -3.32 20.08
CA ALA A 27 1.41 -2.14 19.80
C ALA A 27 2.79 -2.40 20.40
N VAL A 28 3.77 -2.70 19.56
CA VAL A 28 5.18 -2.75 20.00
C VAL A 28 5.60 -1.30 20.31
N ARG A 29 5.92 -1.04 21.57
CA ARG A 29 6.59 0.20 22.01
C ARG A 29 7.88 -0.24 22.69
N ALA A 30 8.95 0.54 22.51
CA ALA A 30 10.34 0.21 22.87
C ALA A 30 11.06 -0.77 21.91
N LEU A 31 11.08 -0.47 20.61
CA LEU A 31 12.18 -0.93 19.75
C LEU A 31 13.35 0.04 19.96
N GLU A 32 14.39 -0.41 20.66
CA GLU A 32 15.68 0.28 20.67
C GLU A 32 16.48 -0.16 19.42
N GLY A 33 16.72 0.79 18.51
CA GLY A 33 17.47 0.59 17.27
C GLY A 33 16.97 1.48 16.13
N ILE A 34 17.84 1.82 15.18
CA ILE A 34 17.44 2.45 13.91
C ILE A 34 16.85 1.33 13.05
N VAL A 35 15.52 1.28 12.93
CA VAL A 35 14.88 0.43 11.93
C VAL A 35 14.94 1.19 10.61
N GLU A 36 15.78 0.75 9.67
CA GLU A 36 15.75 1.26 8.30
C GLU A 36 14.42 0.86 7.66
N LEU A 37 13.47 1.81 7.66
CA LEU A 37 12.21 1.66 6.97
C LEU A 37 12.45 1.82 5.47
N HIS A 38 12.50 0.68 4.79
CA HIS A 38 12.55 0.65 3.34
C HIS A 38 11.18 0.99 2.77
N PRO A 39 11.11 1.77 1.67
CA PRO A 39 9.84 2.04 1.02
C PRO A 39 9.10 0.75 0.62
N GLY A 40 7.80 0.74 0.84
CA GLY A 40 6.89 -0.27 0.30
C GLY A 40 6.72 -0.11 -1.21
N ARG A 41 5.97 -1.02 -1.83
CA ARG A 41 5.72 -0.99 -3.28
C ARG A 41 4.34 -0.44 -3.60
N VAL A 42 4.23 0.36 -4.66
CA VAL A 42 2.94 0.74 -5.25
C VAL A 42 2.64 -0.11 -6.49
N THR A 43 1.50 -0.80 -6.51
CA THR A 43 1.00 -1.49 -7.71
C THR A 43 -0.17 -0.69 -8.26
N VAL A 44 0.03 -0.02 -9.39
CA VAL A 44 -0.99 0.78 -10.07
C VAL A 44 -1.81 -0.12 -10.99
N VAL A 45 -3.06 -0.35 -10.64
CA VAL A 45 -4.01 -1.18 -11.40
C VAL A 45 -4.92 -0.26 -12.21
N ARG A 46 -4.70 -0.25 -13.52
CA ARG A 46 -5.46 0.56 -14.48
C ARG A 46 -6.74 -0.15 -14.89
N LEU A 47 -7.85 0.56 -14.81
CA LEU A 47 -9.17 0.08 -15.14
C LEU A 47 -9.57 0.60 -16.52
N GLY A 48 -9.81 -0.30 -17.46
CA GLY A 48 -10.27 0.07 -18.80
C GLY A 48 -11.67 0.69 -18.80
N ILE A 49 -12.01 1.33 -19.93
CA ILE A 49 -13.26 2.09 -20.14
C ILE A 49 -14.49 1.17 -20.14
N ALA A 50 -14.33 -0.08 -20.59
CA ALA A 50 -15.31 -1.12 -20.34
C ALA A 50 -15.26 -1.45 -18.85
N GLY A 51 -16.10 -0.76 -18.06
CA GLY A 51 -16.25 -0.99 -16.61
C GLY A 51 -16.31 -2.49 -16.29
N PRO A 52 -15.90 -2.90 -15.08
CA PRO A 52 -15.28 -4.19 -14.82
C PRO A 52 -16.07 -5.36 -15.43
N ALA A 53 -15.73 -5.69 -16.67
CA ALA A 53 -16.04 -6.98 -17.25
C ALA A 53 -15.02 -7.93 -16.61
N VAL A 54 -15.16 -8.17 -15.31
CA VAL A 54 -14.59 -9.36 -14.68
C VAL A 54 -15.40 -10.51 -15.25
N ALA A 55 -15.10 -10.84 -16.51
CA ALA A 55 -15.64 -11.99 -17.19
C ALA A 55 -15.43 -13.17 -16.24
N ARG A 56 -16.49 -13.97 -16.03
CA ARG A 56 -16.50 -15.11 -15.12
C ARG A 56 -15.33 -16.05 -15.47
N GLY A 57 -14.19 -15.84 -14.81
CA GLY A 57 -12.91 -16.46 -15.15
C GLY A 57 -11.78 -15.48 -14.83
N ALA A 58 -11.07 -15.71 -13.72
CA ALA A 58 -9.93 -14.87 -13.35
C ALA A 58 -8.87 -14.88 -14.47
N THR A 59 -8.77 -13.78 -15.20
CA THR A 59 -7.68 -13.51 -16.13
C THR A 59 -6.33 -13.59 -15.39
N GLY A 60 -5.24 -13.88 -16.09
CA GLY A 60 -3.90 -13.93 -15.48
C GLY A 60 -3.54 -12.63 -14.75
N SER A 61 -4.02 -11.49 -15.24
CA SER A 61 -3.91 -10.17 -14.61
C SER A 61 -4.65 -10.10 -13.27
N THR A 62 -5.90 -10.59 -13.19
CA THR A 62 -6.69 -10.65 -11.96
C THR A 62 -5.95 -11.44 -10.86
N ARG A 63 -5.39 -12.60 -11.19
CA ARG A 63 -4.61 -13.40 -10.22
C ARG A 63 -3.39 -12.64 -9.71
N LYS A 64 -2.65 -11.97 -10.61
CA LYS A 64 -1.48 -11.17 -10.22
C LYS A 64 -1.88 -10.02 -9.30
N ILE A 65 -3.00 -9.34 -9.57
CA ILE A 65 -3.52 -8.26 -8.74
C ILE A 65 -3.88 -8.76 -7.33
N LEU A 66 -4.61 -9.89 -7.24
CA LEU A 66 -4.95 -10.50 -5.95
C LEU A 66 -3.72 -10.93 -5.16
N GLN A 67 -2.69 -11.46 -5.83
CA GLN A 67 -1.42 -11.77 -5.19
C GLN A 67 -0.75 -10.51 -4.61
N ARG A 68 -0.78 -9.39 -5.34
CA ARG A 68 -0.22 -8.12 -4.85
C ARG A 68 -1.05 -7.48 -3.75
N ALA A 69 -2.35 -7.71 -3.74
CA ALA A 69 -3.24 -7.23 -2.70
C ALA A 69 -3.07 -7.98 -1.37
N SER A 70 -2.53 -9.21 -1.40
CA SER A 70 -2.26 -9.98 -0.19
C SER A 70 -1.22 -9.27 0.70
N GLY A 71 -1.68 -8.72 1.83
CA GLY A 71 -0.85 -7.97 2.77
C GLY A 71 -0.60 -6.50 2.39
N ALA A 72 -1.17 -6.02 1.29
CA ALA A 72 -1.10 -4.61 0.89
C ALA A 72 -2.32 -3.82 1.36
N LEU A 73 -2.16 -2.50 1.49
CA LEU A 73 -3.30 -1.59 1.58
C LEU A 73 -3.96 -1.50 0.20
N VAL A 74 -5.28 -1.47 0.19
CA VAL A 74 -6.04 -1.23 -1.04
C VAL A 74 -6.48 0.22 -1.05
N ALA A 75 -6.09 0.92 -2.11
CA ALA A 75 -6.48 2.28 -2.39
C ALA A 75 -7.34 2.31 -3.66
N THR A 76 -8.39 3.11 -3.65
CA THR A 76 -9.29 3.26 -4.81
C THR A 76 -9.49 4.72 -5.10
N MET A 77 -9.39 5.06 -6.38
CA MET A 77 -9.71 6.40 -6.88
C MET A 77 -11.00 6.35 -7.68
N ASP A 78 -11.89 7.30 -7.42
CA ASP A 78 -13.18 7.44 -8.06
C ASP A 78 -14.10 6.20 -7.92
N VAL A 79 -15.31 6.32 -8.47
CA VAL A 79 -16.32 5.26 -8.46
C VAL A 79 -15.83 3.99 -9.19
N PRO A 80 -15.18 4.04 -10.37
CA PRO A 80 -14.68 2.83 -11.02
C PRO A 80 -13.69 2.03 -10.17
N GLY A 81 -12.79 2.72 -9.45
CA GLY A 81 -11.86 2.10 -8.51
C GLY A 81 -12.57 1.31 -7.42
N LEU A 82 -13.57 1.93 -6.79
CA LEU A 82 -14.36 1.32 -5.73
C LEU A 82 -15.16 0.10 -6.23
N VAL A 83 -15.80 0.22 -7.39
CA VAL A 83 -16.58 -0.86 -8.00
C VAL A 83 -15.66 -2.05 -8.34
N ALA A 84 -14.50 -1.80 -8.96
CA ALA A 84 -13.53 -2.84 -9.25
C ALA A 84 -13.02 -3.54 -7.98
N ALA A 85 -12.72 -2.79 -6.91
CA ALA A 85 -12.30 -3.36 -5.64
C ALA A 85 -13.37 -4.33 -5.08
N ARG A 86 -14.64 -3.93 -5.11
CA ARG A 86 -15.77 -4.75 -4.65
C ARG A 86 -15.92 -6.02 -5.48
N HIS A 87 -15.81 -5.94 -6.80
CA HIS A 87 -15.84 -7.13 -7.67
C HIS A 87 -14.69 -8.10 -7.41
N LEU A 88 -13.52 -7.60 -7.03
CA LEU A 88 -12.36 -8.40 -6.66
C LEU A 88 -12.41 -8.91 -5.21
N GLY A 89 -13.45 -8.59 -4.44
CA GLY A 89 -13.54 -8.93 -3.01
C GLY A 89 -12.52 -8.19 -2.13
N LEU A 90 -11.94 -7.10 -2.64
CA LEU A 90 -10.97 -6.27 -1.92
C LEU A 90 -11.70 -5.22 -1.09
N ARG A 91 -11.12 -4.87 0.07
CA ARG A 91 -11.63 -3.84 0.97
C ARG A 91 -10.72 -2.61 0.91
N PRO A 92 -11.14 -1.52 0.25
CA PRO A 92 -10.40 -0.26 0.28
C PRO A 92 -10.21 0.23 1.71
N ARG A 93 -9.03 0.75 1.98
CA ARG A 93 -8.68 1.46 3.23
C ARG A 93 -8.35 2.92 2.98
N ILE A 94 -8.14 3.29 1.72
CA ILE A 94 -7.82 4.64 1.26
C ILE A 94 -8.77 4.96 0.10
N GLU A 95 -9.74 5.84 0.37
CA GLU A 95 -10.76 6.27 -0.61
C GLU A 95 -10.73 7.78 -0.85
N PHE A 96 -10.04 8.54 0.00
CA PHE A 96 -9.93 10.00 -0.07
C PHE A 96 -8.46 10.42 0.02
N GLY A 97 -8.12 11.57 -0.59
CA GLY A 97 -6.73 12.05 -0.61
C GLY A 97 -5.76 11.00 -1.16
N VAL A 98 -6.22 10.24 -2.16
CA VAL A 98 -5.67 8.92 -2.50
C VAL A 98 -4.18 8.99 -2.84
N LEU A 99 -3.76 9.92 -3.71
CA LEU A 99 -2.35 10.02 -4.12
C LEU A 99 -1.42 10.39 -2.95
N PRO A 100 -1.67 11.46 -2.17
CA PRO A 100 -0.90 11.72 -0.96
C PRO A 100 -0.85 10.53 0.02
N ALA A 101 -2.00 9.88 0.28
CA ALA A 101 -2.07 8.78 1.23
C ALA A 101 -1.34 7.51 0.75
N VAL A 102 -1.41 7.20 -0.55
CA VAL A 102 -0.67 6.08 -1.17
C VAL A 102 0.84 6.31 -1.05
N ILE A 103 1.30 7.51 -1.38
CA ILE A 103 2.71 7.89 -1.28
C ILE A 103 3.15 7.79 0.18
N GLU A 104 2.43 8.43 1.09
CA GLU A 104 2.74 8.43 2.52
C GLU A 104 2.84 7.03 3.12
N ALA A 105 1.92 6.13 2.74
CA ALA A 105 1.92 4.75 3.16
C ALA A 105 3.14 3.99 2.60
N ALA A 106 3.46 4.16 1.32
CA ALA A 106 4.61 3.55 0.69
C ALA A 106 5.93 4.04 1.30
N GLU A 107 6.05 5.33 1.61
CA GLU A 107 7.23 5.89 2.28
C GLU A 107 7.46 5.29 3.67
N ARG A 108 6.39 4.85 4.36
CA ARG A 108 6.46 4.18 5.66
C ARG A 108 6.59 2.66 5.57
N GLY A 109 6.86 2.13 4.38
CA GLY A 109 7.10 0.69 4.16
C GLY A 109 5.85 -0.12 3.83
N ALA A 110 4.67 0.48 3.75
CA ALA A 110 3.45 -0.26 3.39
C ALA A 110 3.36 -0.46 1.88
N SER A 111 3.11 -1.69 1.43
CA SER A 111 2.76 -1.91 0.02
C SER A 111 1.31 -1.51 -0.24
N VAL A 112 1.04 -0.94 -1.40
CA VAL A 112 -0.28 -0.42 -1.78
C VAL A 112 -0.68 -0.92 -3.16
N VAL A 113 -1.91 -1.42 -3.29
CA VAL A 113 -2.57 -1.65 -4.58
C VAL A 113 -3.53 -0.50 -4.82
N LEU A 114 -3.25 0.29 -5.87
CA LEU A 114 -4.01 1.47 -6.26
C LEU A 114 -4.86 1.14 -7.49
N LEU A 115 -6.18 1.05 -7.31
CA LEU A 115 -7.15 0.85 -8.39
C LEU A 115 -7.62 2.21 -8.91
N ILE A 116 -7.35 2.48 -10.18
CA ILE A 116 -7.60 3.79 -10.81
C ILE A 116 -8.14 3.64 -12.24
N PRO A 117 -8.97 4.57 -12.72
CA PRO A 117 -9.28 4.68 -14.15
C PRO A 117 -8.01 4.83 -15.01
N GLU A 118 -8.00 4.25 -16.21
CA GLU A 118 -6.86 4.30 -17.15
C GLU A 118 -6.41 5.74 -17.41
N GLU A 119 -7.36 6.67 -17.57
CA GLU A 119 -7.12 8.09 -17.83
C GLU A 119 -6.44 8.82 -16.66
N ARG A 120 -6.58 8.31 -15.43
CA ARG A 120 -5.94 8.85 -14.21
C ARG A 120 -4.55 8.23 -13.97
N ALA A 121 -4.13 7.24 -14.76
CA ALA A 121 -2.88 6.53 -14.52
C ALA A 121 -1.62 7.39 -14.69
N ALA A 122 -1.63 8.29 -15.68
CA ALA A 122 -0.53 9.22 -15.87
C ALA A 122 -0.35 10.15 -14.67
N GLU A 123 -1.46 10.66 -14.11
CA GLU A 123 -1.45 11.50 -12.90
C GLU A 123 -0.84 10.76 -11.70
N ALA A 124 -1.26 9.51 -11.47
CA ALA A 124 -0.75 8.70 -10.38
C ALA A 124 0.76 8.41 -10.51
N ILE A 125 1.21 8.05 -11.72
CA ILE A 125 2.63 7.78 -11.98
C ILE A 125 3.46 9.06 -11.79
N GLN A 126 3.00 10.20 -12.31
CA GLN A 126 3.69 11.48 -12.12
C GLN A 126 3.80 11.85 -10.64
N ALA A 127 2.77 11.60 -9.83
CA ALA A 127 2.81 11.85 -8.40
C ALA A 127 3.86 10.97 -7.68
N ILE A 128 3.95 9.69 -8.05
CA ILE A 128 4.97 8.76 -7.51
C ILE A 128 6.37 9.22 -7.93
N GLU A 129 6.57 9.58 -9.19
CA GLU A 129 7.87 10.06 -9.69
C GLU A 129 8.28 11.39 -9.04
N ALA A 130 7.34 12.31 -8.85
CA ALA A 130 7.59 13.56 -8.15
C ALA A 130 7.98 13.35 -6.68
N ALA A 131 7.38 12.36 -6.01
CA ALA A 131 7.80 11.94 -4.67
C ALA A 131 9.21 11.34 -4.68
N ASN A 132 9.52 10.51 -5.68
CA ASN A 132 10.82 9.87 -5.84
C ASN A 132 11.95 10.82 -6.24
N ALA A 133 11.65 11.98 -6.85
CA ALA A 133 12.66 12.91 -7.36
C ALA A 133 13.60 13.46 -6.27
N ARG A 134 13.14 13.50 -5.01
CA ARG A 134 13.88 14.03 -3.86
C ARG A 134 14.40 12.94 -2.90
N ARG A 135 14.23 11.67 -3.25
CA ARG A 135 14.52 10.53 -2.36
C ARG A 135 15.73 9.74 -2.86
N GLU A 136 16.58 9.35 -1.92
CA GLU A 136 17.66 8.37 -2.16
C GLU A 136 17.03 6.98 -2.36
N ASP A 137 16.18 6.54 -1.42
CA ASP A 137 15.38 5.32 -1.55
C ASP A 137 14.05 5.60 -2.26
N LYS A 138 13.99 5.19 -3.52
CA LYS A 138 12.78 5.35 -4.36
C LYS A 138 11.72 4.33 -3.98
N ILE A 139 10.46 4.79 -3.99
CA ILE A 139 9.27 3.94 -3.93
C ILE A 139 9.21 3.11 -5.22
N PRO A 140 9.36 1.78 -5.15
CA PRO A 140 9.21 0.93 -6.32
C PRO A 140 7.74 0.93 -6.75
N TYR A 141 7.50 1.00 -8.06
CA TYR A 141 6.16 0.86 -8.59
C TYR A 141 6.11 0.02 -9.86
N GLU A 142 4.95 -0.58 -10.12
CA GLU A 142 4.64 -1.19 -11.41
C GLU A 142 3.20 -0.86 -11.80
N SER A 143 2.90 -1.00 -13.09
CA SER A 143 1.56 -0.75 -13.61
C SER A 143 1.00 -1.98 -14.31
N LEU A 144 -0.22 -2.36 -13.95
CA LEU A 144 -0.94 -3.53 -14.46
C LEU A 144 -2.28 -3.06 -15.03
N ALA A 145 -2.67 -3.59 -16.19
CA ALA A 145 -4.03 -3.44 -16.68
C ALA A 145 -4.93 -4.51 -16.07
N LEU A 146 -6.11 -4.12 -15.60
CA LEU A 146 -7.18 -5.07 -15.30
C LEU A 146 -7.89 -5.40 -16.63
N ALA A 147 -7.86 -6.67 -17.01
CA ALA A 147 -8.38 -7.21 -18.27
C ALA A 147 -9.53 -8.17 -17.99
#